data_AF-A0A645IV57-F1
#
_entry.id   AF-A0A645IV57-F1
#
_cell.length_a   1.000
_cell.length_b   1.000
_cell.length_c   1.000
_cell.angle_alpha   90.00
_cell.angle_beta   90.00
_cell.angle_gamma   90.00
#
_symmetry.space_group_name_H-M   'P 1'
#
loop_
_entity.id
_entity.type
_entity.pdbx_description
1 polymer ?
#
loop_
_entity_poly.entity_id
_entity_poly.type
_entity_poly.pdbx_seq_one_letter_code
_entity_poly.pdbx_strand_id
1 'polypeptide(L)'
;MLLGAVAFGCVKTAALAWTLGDIGVGSMAWLNIVAILGLSNIAMKCFKDYESQLKSGVPREEIYFDPEKLGIKNADFWIERNKRIVKNIK
;
A
#
# COMPACT_ATOMS: atom_id res chain seq x y z
N MET A 1 45.10 -2.18 -22.72
CA MET A 1 45.53 -1.61 -21.43
C MET A 1 44.56 -0.56 -20.90
N LEU A 2 44.17 0.45 -21.70
CA LEU A 2 43.23 1.51 -21.30
C LEU A 2 41.84 1.00 -20.89
N LEU A 3 41.26 0.06 -21.65
CA LEU A 3 39.96 -0.56 -21.31
C LEU A 3 39.99 -1.37 -20.01
N GLY A 4 41.13 -2.02 -19.69
CA GLY A 4 41.29 -2.79 -18.45
C GLY A 4 41.40 -1.89 -17.21
N ALA A 5 42.10 -0.76 -17.33
CA ALA A 5 42.19 0.23 -16.25
C ALA A 5 40.84 0.92 -15.98
N VAL A 6 40.07 1.25 -17.02
CA VAL A 6 38.72 1.81 -16.88
C VAL A 6 37.74 0.80 -16.30
N ALA A 7 37.80 -0.47 -16.74
CA ALA A 7 36.96 -1.53 -16.17
C ALA A 7 37.25 -1.76 -14.68
N PHE A 8 38.53 -1.79 -14.28
CA PHE A 8 38.91 -1.97 -12.88
C PHE A 8 38.54 -0.75 -12.00
N GLY A 9 38.67 0.46 -12.56
CA GLY A 9 38.20 1.70 -11.93
C GLY A 9 36.68 1.70 -11.73
N CYS A 10 35.91 1.40 -12.78
CA CYS A 10 34.44 1.31 -12.72
C CYS A 10 33.98 0.26 -11.72
N VAL A 11 34.61 -0.91 -11.61
CA VAL A 11 34.21 -1.94 -10.63
C VAL A 11 34.41 -1.46 -9.19
N LYS A 12 35.49 -0.73 -8.89
CA LYS A 12 35.74 -0.17 -7.56
C LYS A 12 34.73 0.94 -7.20
N THR A 13 34.42 1.85 -8.12
CA THR A 13 33.42 2.91 -7.89
C THR A 13 31.99 2.36 -7.92
N ALA A 14 31.73 1.35 -8.75
CA ALA A 14 30.44 0.67 -8.80
C ALA A 14 30.14 -0.03 -7.46
N ALA A 15 31.09 -0.72 -6.83
CA ALA A 15 30.87 -1.32 -5.51
C ALA A 15 30.46 -0.28 -4.45
N LEU A 16 31.04 0.93 -4.49
CA LEU A 16 30.65 2.04 -3.62
C LEU A 16 29.27 2.63 -3.99
N ALA A 17 28.96 2.73 -5.28
CA ALA A 17 27.64 3.20 -5.73
C ALA A 17 26.52 2.18 -5.41
N TRP A 18 26.81 0.88 -5.51
CA TRP A 18 25.91 -0.21 -5.17
C TRP A 18 25.64 -0.25 -3.67
N THR A 19 26.67 -0.11 -2.83
CA THR A 19 26.47 -0.04 -1.36
C THR A 19 25.66 1.19 -0.93
N LEU A 20 25.86 2.35 -1.57
CA LEU A 20 25.00 3.51 -1.36
C LEU A 20 23.56 3.26 -1.86
N GLY A 21 23.41 2.56 -2.98
CA GLY A 21 22.13 2.12 -3.53
C GLY A 21 21.37 1.19 -2.60
N ASP A 22 22.04 0.21 -2.01
CA ASP A 22 21.45 -0.75 -1.07
C ASP A 22 20.92 -0.05 0.19
N ILE A 23 21.60 1.00 0.68
CA ILE A 23 21.11 1.83 1.79
C ILE A 23 19.86 2.61 1.37
N GLY A 24 19.82 3.15 0.16
CA GLY A 24 18.65 3.83 -0.39
C GLY A 24 17.44 2.90 -0.53
N VAL A 25 17.64 1.71 -1.08
CA VAL A 25 16.60 0.67 -1.23
C VAL A 25 16.14 0.17 0.14
N GLY A 26 17.06 -0.08 1.06
CA GLY A 26 16.75 -0.49 2.43
C GLY A 26 15.91 0.57 3.16
N SER A 27 16.24 1.85 2.99
CA SER A 27 15.47 2.96 3.57
C SER A 27 14.05 3.05 3.01
N MET A 28 13.90 2.89 1.68
CA MET A 28 12.59 2.86 1.02
C MET A 28 11.75 1.67 1.50
N ALA A 29 12.36 0.49 1.64
CA ALA A 29 11.68 -0.69 2.14
C ALA A 29 11.25 -0.53 3.60
N TRP A 30 12.12 0.02 4.46
CA TRP A 30 11.82 0.18 5.89
C TRP A 30 10.64 1.13 6.13
N LEU A 31 10.58 2.26 5.42
CA LEU A 31 9.46 3.20 5.50
C LEU A 31 8.13 2.53 5.10
N ASN A 32 8.15 1.72 4.03
CA ASN A 32 6.97 0.97 3.59
C ASN A 32 6.56 -0.11 4.59
N ILE A 33 7.51 -0.85 5.16
CA ILE A 33 7.22 -1.90 6.14
C ILE A 33 6.57 -1.29 7.38
N VAL A 34 7.11 -0.20 7.92
CA VAL A 34 6.52 0.49 9.09
C VAL A 34 5.10 0.98 8.78
N ALA A 35 4.88 1.56 7.59
CA ALA A 35 3.55 1.98 7.16
C ALA A 35 2.57 0.80 7.06
N ILE A 36 2.97 -0.31 6.43
CA ILE A 36 2.15 -1.52 6.31
C ILE A 36 1.82 -2.08 7.69
N LEU A 37 2.78 -2.14 8.62
CA LEU A 37 2.53 -2.63 9.98
C LEU A 37 1.54 -1.74 10.74
N GLY A 38 1.64 -0.42 10.62
CA GLY A 38 0.67 0.51 11.19
C GLY A 38 -0.73 0.36 10.60
N LEU A 39 -0.82 0.15 9.28
CA LEU A 39 -2.09 -0.05 8.58
C LEU A 39 -2.64 -1.48 8.70
N SER A 40 -1.83 -2.46 9.09
CA SER A 40 -2.21 -3.89 9.09
C SER A 40 -3.49 -4.15 9.89
N ASN A 41 -3.64 -3.49 11.05
CA ASN A 41 -4.85 -3.62 11.86
C ASN A 41 -6.12 -3.11 11.13
N ILE A 42 -6.01 -1.99 10.40
CA ILE A 42 -7.12 -1.41 9.63
C ILE A 42 -7.40 -2.30 8.41
N ALA A 43 -6.35 -2.71 7.69
CA ALA A 43 -6.46 -3.58 6.53
C ALA A 43 -7.16 -4.90 6.87
N MET A 44 -6.83 -5.52 8.01
CA MET A 44 -7.50 -6.74 8.47
C MET A 44 -8.97 -6.53 8.81
N LYS A 45 -9.36 -5.35 9.35
CA LYS A 45 -10.78 -5.03 9.59
C LYS A 45 -11.54 -4.87 8.27
N CYS A 46 -10.98 -4.14 7.32
CA CYS A 46 -11.56 -3.97 5.99
C CYS A 46 -11.71 -5.33 5.28
N PHE A 47 -10.68 -6.17 5.37
CA PHE A 47 -10.68 -7.50 4.76
C PHE A 47 -11.77 -8.40 5.34
N LYS A 48 -11.94 -8.42 6.67
CA LYS A 48 -13.00 -9.20 7.32
C LYS A 48 -14.40 -8.74 6.94
N ASP A 49 -14.63 -7.43 6.83
CA ASP A 49 -15.93 -6.90 6.40
C ASP A 49 -16.21 -7.24 4.93
N TYR A 50 -15.21 -7.12 4.05
CA TYR A 50 -15.31 -7.61 2.67
C TYR A 50 -15.64 -9.10 2.60
N GLU A 51 -14.95 -9.94 3.37
CA GLU A 51 -15.20 -11.38 3.42
C GLU A 51 -16.61 -11.69 3.95
N SER A 52 -17.08 -10.95 4.96
CA SER A 52 -18.45 -11.09 5.48
C SER A 52 -19.50 -10.72 4.44
N GLN A 53 -19.31 -9.62 3.70
CA GLN A 53 -20.23 -9.20 2.63
C GLN A 53 -20.28 -10.23 1.49
N LEU A 54 -19.12 -10.73 1.08
CA LEU A 54 -19.01 -11.78 0.07
C LEU A 54 -19.71 -13.08 0.51
N LYS A 55 -19.54 -13.49 1.77
CA LYS A 55 -20.21 -14.68 2.34
C LYS A 55 -21.72 -14.50 2.49
N SER A 56 -22.20 -13.28 2.72
CA SER A 56 -23.64 -12.98 2.76
C SER A 56 -24.33 -12.99 1.40
N GLY A 57 -23.60 -13.31 0.32
CA GLY A 57 -24.16 -13.41 -1.03
C GLY A 57 -24.34 -12.06 -1.72
N VAL A 58 -23.72 -11.00 -1.21
CA VAL A 58 -23.72 -9.69 -1.87
C VAL A 58 -22.94 -9.81 -3.19
N PRO A 59 -23.52 -9.40 -4.32
CA PRO A 59 -22.82 -9.36 -5.61
C PRO A 59 -21.54 -8.54 -5.48
N ARG A 60 -20.44 -8.97 -6.12
CA ARG A 60 -19.14 -8.28 -5.99
C ARG A 60 -19.22 -6.81 -6.42
N GLU A 61 -20.17 -6.49 -7.30
CA GLU A 61 -20.41 -5.14 -7.81
C GLU A 61 -21.07 -4.22 -6.77
N GLU A 62 -21.72 -4.79 -5.76
CA GLU A 62 -22.48 -4.08 -4.72
C GLU A 62 -21.75 -4.00 -3.37
N ILE A 63 -20.62 -4.70 -3.22
CA ILE A 63 -19.80 -4.64 -1.99
C ILE A 63 -19.27 -3.21 -1.82
N TYR A 64 -19.70 -2.55 -0.75
CA TYR A 64 -19.27 -1.18 -0.43
C TYR A 64 -18.45 -1.15 0.84
N PHE A 65 -17.49 -0.23 0.88
CA PHE A 65 -16.65 0.01 2.04
C PHE A 65 -17.32 1.07 2.91
N ASP A 66 -17.75 0.67 4.12
CA ASP A 66 -18.30 1.58 5.12
C ASP A 66 -17.25 1.90 6.21
N PRO A 67 -16.56 3.05 6.11
CA PRO A 67 -15.57 3.43 7.10
C PRO A 67 -16.18 3.75 8.48
N GLU A 68 -17.42 4.21 8.56
CA GLU A 68 -18.08 4.55 9.83
C GLU A 68 -18.40 3.29 10.61
N LYS A 69 -18.95 2.27 9.94
CA LYS A 69 -19.21 0.93 10.52
C LYS A 69 -17.94 0.26 11.04
N LEU A 70 -16.80 0.49 10.38
CA LEU A 70 -15.51 -0.10 10.75
C LEU A 70 -14.70 0.74 11.77
N GLY A 71 -15.23 1.91 12.17
CA GLY A 71 -14.56 2.82 13.09
C GLY A 71 -13.29 3.47 12.53
N ILE A 72 -13.20 3.58 11.20
CA ILE A 72 -12.06 4.14 10.47
C ILE A 72 -12.26 5.65 10.35
N LYS A 73 -11.42 6.43 11.03
CA LYS A 73 -11.42 7.90 10.99
C LYS A 73 -10.63 8.40 9.77
N ASN A 74 -10.89 9.63 9.33
CA ASN A 74 -10.24 10.29 8.18
C ASN A 74 -10.49 9.61 6.82
N ALA A 75 -11.69 9.06 6.62
CA ALA A 75 -12.12 8.43 5.38
C ALA A 75 -13.20 9.25 4.65
N ASP A 76 -13.08 10.58 4.65
CA ASP A 76 -14.10 11.53 4.18
C ASP A 76 -14.57 11.25 2.75
N PHE A 77 -13.64 10.87 1.87
CA PHE A 77 -13.94 10.49 0.50
C PHE A 77 -14.96 9.34 0.42
N TRP A 78 -14.79 8.31 1.24
CA TRP A 78 -15.63 7.11 1.23
C TRP A 78 -16.99 7.37 1.88
N ILE A 79 -17.02 8.17 2.95
CA ILE A 79 -18.27 8.62 3.59
C ILE A 79 -19.12 9.39 2.56
N GLU A 80 -18.53 10.33 1.84
CA GLU A 80 -19.24 11.13 0.83
C GLU A 80 -19.68 10.30 -0.37
N ARG A 81 -18.89 9.29 -0.78
CA ARG A 81 -19.28 8.34 -1.83
C ARG A 81 -20.50 7.52 -1.40
N ASN A 82 -20.52 6.98 -0.18
CA ASN A 82 -21.64 6.18 0.32
C ASN A 82 -22.93 6.99 0.40
N LYS A 83 -22.86 8.25 0.85
CA LYS A 83 -24.01 9.18 0.84
C LYS A 83 -24.59 9.38 -0.56
N ARG A 84 -23.74 9.50 -1.58
CA ARG A 84 -24.17 9.65 -2.98
C ARG A 84 -24.85 8.39 -3.51
N ILE A 85 -24.33 7.20 -3.20
CA ILE A 85 -24.93 5.93 -3.63
C ILE A 85 -26.33 5.78 -3.02
N VAL A 86 -26.47 5.99 -1.70
CA VAL A 86 -27.76 5.89 -1.01
C VAL A 86 -28.79 6.90 -1.55
N LYS A 87 -28.37 8.12 -1.90
CA LYS A 87 -29.26 9.14 -2.47
C LYS A 87 -29.77 8.77 -3.87
N ASN A 88 -29.06 7.94 -4.62
CA ASN A 88 -29.43 7.55 -5.99
C ASN A 88 -30.37 6.32 -6.03
N ILE A 89 -30.58 5.67 -4.88
CA ILE A 89 -31.48 4.51 -4.71
C ILE A 89 -32.85 4.95 -4.17
N LYS A 90 -32.96 6.16 -3.60
CA LYS A 90 -34.22 6.78 -3.14
C LYS A 90 -34.84 7.66 -4.22
#